data_AF-A0A261FD00-F1
#
_entry.id   AF-A0A261FD00-F1
#
_cell.length_a   1.000
_cell.length_b   1.000
_cell.length_c   1.000
_cell.angle_alpha   90.00
_cell.angle_beta   90.00
_cell.angle_gamma   90.00
#
_symmetry.space_group_name_H-M   'P 1'
#
loop_
_entity.id
_entity.type
_entity.pdbx_description
1 polymer ?
#
loop_
_entity_poly.entity_id
_entity_poly.type
_entity_poly.pdbx_seq_one_letter_code
_entity_poly.pdbx_strand_id
1 'polypeptide(L)'
;MSVTPVKTLVVHTGEGVVPVLAEPVRLVNPDGTPFTGAGAAVTVETLGGASVIGKAVMKASTGAAARTAIGAGTSSFSGAYGDLTGKPSIPTMPTASTLSGATTVGKAVMGAADTAAARKAIGAGTSSFSGSYTDLTNKPTIPAAATWANISGKPAPAAAITDLAAGADAAAITAAVNKAFAALRAFGVIAK
;
A
#
# COMPACT_ATOMS: atom_id res chain seq x y z
N MET A 1 38.42 -88.12 -40.10
CA MET A 1 38.04 -86.99 -40.98
C MET A 1 36.58 -86.66 -40.67
N SER A 2 36.32 -85.50 -40.08
CA SER A 2 34.95 -85.07 -39.73
C SER A 2 34.32 -84.44 -40.96
N VAL A 3 33.21 -85.01 -41.44
CA VAL A 3 32.44 -84.45 -42.56
C VAL A 3 31.43 -83.45 -42.00
N THR A 4 31.61 -82.17 -42.31
CA THR A 4 30.63 -81.12 -41.99
C THR A 4 29.33 -81.42 -42.73
N PRO A 5 28.17 -81.54 -42.06
CA PRO A 5 26.93 -81.86 -42.75
C PRO A 5 26.51 -80.71 -43.67
N VAL A 6 26.53 -80.94 -44.98
CA VAL A 6 25.98 -80.02 -45.97
C VAL A 6 24.45 -80.16 -45.93
N LYS A 7 23.75 -79.15 -45.41
CA LYS A 7 22.28 -79.07 -45.51
C LYS A 7 21.92 -78.69 -46.95
N THR A 8 21.71 -79.68 -47.79
CA THR A 8 21.24 -79.49 -49.17
C THR A 8 19.74 -79.20 -49.17
N LEU A 9 19.33 -78.00 -49.59
CA LEU A 9 17.92 -77.69 -49.83
C LEU A 9 17.49 -78.38 -51.13
N VAL A 10 16.70 -79.46 -51.04
CA VAL A 10 16.19 -80.18 -52.20
C VAL A 10 14.86 -79.55 -52.63
N VAL A 11 14.87 -78.84 -53.75
CA VAL A 11 13.64 -78.30 -54.37
C VAL A 11 13.03 -79.42 -55.22
N HIS A 12 11.93 -80.02 -54.77
CA HIS A 12 11.12 -80.91 -55.61
C HIS A 12 10.22 -80.06 -56.51
N THR A 13 10.60 -79.90 -57.78
CA THR A 13 9.63 -79.52 -58.81
C THR A 13 8.92 -80.81 -59.24
N GLY A 14 7.59 -80.83 -59.13
CA GLY A 14 6.77 -82.03 -59.31
C GLY A 14 7.05 -82.82 -60.60
N GLU A 15 6.85 -84.13 -60.47
CA GLU A 15 6.87 -85.19 -61.49
C GLU A 15 8.23 -85.63 -62.08
N GLY A 16 8.81 -86.65 -61.44
CA GLY A 16 9.34 -87.83 -62.14
C GLY A 16 10.67 -87.75 -62.89
N VAL A 17 11.42 -86.65 -62.82
CA VAL A 17 12.69 -86.49 -63.58
C VAL A 17 13.89 -86.32 -62.63
N VAL A 18 15.01 -86.96 -63.00
CA VAL A 18 16.35 -86.93 -62.38
C VAL A 18 16.67 -85.60 -61.68
N PRO A 19 17.19 -85.60 -60.44
CA PRO A 19 17.53 -84.37 -59.73
C PRO A 19 18.65 -83.64 -60.48
N VAL A 20 18.30 -82.56 -61.16
CA VAL A 20 19.28 -81.60 -61.67
C VAL A 20 19.96 -81.01 -60.43
N LEU A 21 21.30 -81.03 -60.40
CA LEU A 21 22.08 -80.24 -59.44
C LEU A 21 21.78 -78.77 -59.72
N ALA A 22 20.68 -78.26 -59.17
CA ALA A 22 20.35 -76.86 -59.21
C ALA A 22 21.53 -76.08 -58.62
N GLU A 23 21.87 -74.95 -59.24
CA GLU A 23 22.82 -74.00 -58.67
C GLU A 23 22.55 -73.83 -57.18
N PRO A 24 23.59 -73.72 -56.33
CA PRO A 24 23.41 -73.69 -54.89
C PRO A 24 22.38 -72.61 -54.53
N VAL A 25 21.28 -73.00 -53.90
CA VAL A 25 20.21 -72.07 -53.50
C VAL A 25 20.82 -71.05 -52.54
N ARG A 26 20.98 -69.82 -53.01
CA ARG A 26 21.42 -68.71 -52.18
C ARG A 26 20.18 -68.10 -51.54
N LEU A 27 20.18 -67.97 -50.22
CA LEU A 27 19.22 -67.11 -49.54
C LEU A 27 19.58 -65.67 -49.89
N VAL A 28 18.61 -64.92 -50.40
CA VAL A 28 18.78 -63.55 -50.85
C VAL A 28 17.78 -62.68 -50.10
N ASN A 29 18.20 -61.50 -49.70
CA ASN A 29 17.30 -60.47 -49.17
C ASN A 29 16.30 -60.02 -50.27
N PRO A 30 15.16 -59.40 -49.91
CA PRO A 30 14.20 -58.86 -50.90
C PRO A 30 14.80 -57.85 -51.90
N ASP A 31 15.98 -57.30 -51.60
CA ASP A 31 16.72 -56.37 -52.45
C ASP A 31 17.71 -57.05 -53.42
N GLY A 32 17.79 -58.38 -53.43
CA GLY A 32 18.69 -59.13 -54.31
C GLY A 32 20.11 -59.39 -53.76
N THR A 33 20.42 -58.95 -52.54
CA THR A 33 21.74 -59.19 -51.91
C THR A 33 21.82 -60.53 -51.14
N PRO A 34 22.98 -61.22 -51.10
CA PRO A 34 23.12 -62.47 -50.34
C PRO A 34 22.77 -62.28 -48.86
N PHE A 35 21.97 -63.19 -48.30
CA PHE A 35 21.63 -63.19 -46.87
C PHE A 35 22.88 -63.56 -46.04
N THR A 36 23.47 -62.57 -45.37
CA THR A 36 24.72 -62.75 -44.59
C THR A 36 24.46 -63.14 -43.13
N GLY A 37 23.20 -63.27 -42.69
CA GLY A 37 22.84 -63.55 -41.30
C GLY A 37 23.12 -62.40 -40.33
N ALA A 38 23.72 -61.30 -40.78
CA ALA A 38 23.89 -60.09 -40.00
C ALA A 38 22.56 -59.32 -40.01
N GLY A 39 21.88 -59.28 -38.86
CA GLY A 39 20.70 -58.43 -38.71
C GLY A 39 21.06 -56.98 -39.03
N ALA A 40 20.27 -56.31 -39.86
CA ALA A 40 20.46 -54.90 -40.16
C ALA A 40 20.51 -54.11 -38.84
N ALA A 41 21.50 -53.23 -38.69
CA ALA A 41 21.61 -52.42 -37.48
C ALA A 41 20.32 -51.59 -37.31
N VAL A 42 19.68 -51.72 -36.15
CA VAL A 42 18.48 -50.94 -35.83
C VAL A 42 18.89 -49.47 -35.70
N THR A 43 18.30 -48.62 -36.54
CA THR A 43 18.47 -47.15 -36.50
C THR A 43 17.16 -46.48 -36.08
N VAL A 44 17.23 -45.23 -35.61
CA VAL A 44 16.04 -44.45 -35.22
C VAL A 44 15.03 -44.34 -36.37
N GLU A 45 15.53 -44.33 -37.59
CA GLU A 45 14.78 -44.32 -38.85
C GLU A 45 13.92 -45.58 -39.01
N THR A 46 14.48 -46.74 -38.66
CA THR A 46 13.83 -48.05 -38.78
C THR A 46 12.85 -48.40 -37.66
N LEU A 47 12.72 -47.57 -36.63
CA LEU A 47 11.72 -47.78 -35.57
C LEU A 47 10.30 -47.61 -36.14
N GLY A 48 9.58 -48.72 -36.26
CA GLY A 48 8.16 -48.76 -36.58
C GLY A 48 7.30 -48.19 -35.44
N GLY A 49 6.25 -47.43 -35.77
CA GLY A 49 5.32 -46.85 -34.80
C GLY A 49 5.80 -45.56 -34.10
N ALA A 50 7.08 -45.18 -34.22
CA ALA A 50 7.57 -43.92 -33.67
C ALA A 50 7.13 -42.72 -34.53
N SER A 51 6.64 -41.66 -33.87
CA SER A 51 6.27 -40.41 -34.54
C SER A 51 7.50 -39.67 -35.08
N VAL A 52 7.28 -38.74 -36.02
CA VAL A 52 8.33 -37.88 -36.56
C VAL A 52 9.04 -37.11 -35.44
N ILE A 53 8.27 -36.58 -34.47
CA ILE A 53 8.81 -35.87 -33.30
C ILE A 53 9.63 -36.83 -32.43
N GLY A 54 9.12 -38.04 -32.14
CA GLY A 54 9.85 -39.03 -31.34
C GLY A 54 11.19 -39.42 -31.96
N LYS A 55 11.24 -39.61 -33.28
CA LYS A 55 12.48 -39.86 -34.02
C LYS A 55 13.43 -38.65 -33.99
N ALA A 56 12.91 -37.44 -34.13
CA ALA A 56 13.72 -36.22 -34.06
C ALA A 56 14.33 -36.00 -32.67
N VAL A 57 13.58 -36.28 -31.61
CA VAL A 57 14.06 -36.20 -30.22
C VAL A 57 15.11 -37.28 -29.94
N MET A 58 14.90 -38.53 -30.37
CA MET A 58 15.90 -39.60 -30.20
C MET A 58 17.23 -39.33 -30.94
N LYS A 59 17.20 -38.51 -32.00
CA LYS A 59 18.40 -38.09 -32.74
C LYS A 59 19.06 -36.82 -32.19
N ALA A 60 18.43 -36.14 -31.24
CA ALA A 60 18.96 -34.89 -30.71
C ALA A 60 20.24 -35.16 -29.89
N SER A 61 21.35 -34.58 -30.31
CA SER A 61 22.63 -34.65 -29.59
C SER A 61 22.75 -33.65 -28.44
N THR A 62 21.81 -32.69 -28.33
CA THR A 62 21.80 -31.65 -27.30
C THR A 62 20.38 -31.37 -26.83
N GLY A 63 20.24 -30.82 -25.61
CA GLY A 63 18.95 -30.35 -25.12
C GLY A 63 18.33 -29.26 -26.00
N ALA A 64 19.14 -28.43 -26.67
CA ALA A 64 18.66 -27.43 -27.63
C ALA A 64 18.01 -28.08 -28.86
N ALA A 65 18.65 -29.09 -29.44
CA ALA A 65 18.09 -29.84 -30.57
C ALA A 65 16.78 -30.56 -30.17
N ALA A 66 16.71 -31.11 -28.97
CA ALA A 66 15.49 -31.74 -28.46
C ALA A 66 14.35 -30.72 -28.29
N ARG A 67 14.62 -29.52 -27.76
CA ARG A 67 13.62 -28.44 -27.63
C ARG A 67 13.10 -27.96 -28.98
N THR A 68 13.99 -27.80 -29.96
CA THR A 68 13.60 -27.50 -31.34
C THR A 68 12.71 -28.59 -31.92
N ALA A 69 13.07 -29.87 -31.71
CA ALA A 69 12.29 -31.01 -32.22
C ALA A 69 10.86 -31.08 -31.69
N ILE A 70 10.62 -30.68 -30.44
CA ILE A 70 9.27 -30.62 -29.85
C ILE A 70 8.55 -29.28 -30.10
N GLY A 71 9.14 -28.37 -30.87
CA GLY A 71 8.55 -27.04 -31.13
C GLY A 71 8.57 -26.09 -29.94
N ALA A 72 9.32 -26.39 -28.88
CA ALA A 72 9.49 -25.51 -27.72
C ALA A 72 10.39 -24.30 -28.00
N GLY A 73 10.98 -24.23 -29.20
CA GLY A 73 11.87 -23.16 -29.62
C GLY A 73 13.13 -23.06 -28.75
N THR A 74 13.71 -21.87 -28.69
CA THR A 74 14.84 -21.56 -27.81
C THR A 74 14.36 -20.96 -26.49
N SER A 75 13.21 -21.38 -25.94
CA SER A 75 12.60 -20.66 -24.81
C SER A 75 13.65 -20.38 -23.72
N SER A 76 13.99 -19.10 -23.57
CA SER A 76 15.00 -18.63 -22.61
C SER A 76 14.38 -18.50 -21.23
N PHE A 77 13.24 -19.15 -20.98
CA PHE A 77 12.58 -19.13 -19.70
C PHE A 77 13.44 -19.93 -18.72
N SER A 78 14.27 -19.20 -17.99
CA SER A 78 15.16 -19.66 -16.92
C SER A 78 14.39 -20.04 -15.65
N GLY A 79 13.08 -19.78 -15.61
CA GLY A 79 12.25 -19.86 -14.40
C GLY A 79 12.23 -18.56 -13.59
N ALA A 80 13.06 -17.57 -13.94
CA ALA A 80 13.01 -16.25 -13.32
C ALA A 80 11.81 -15.45 -13.79
N TYR A 81 11.17 -14.71 -12.88
CA TYR A 81 10.07 -13.79 -13.20
C TYR A 81 10.49 -12.70 -14.21
N GLY A 82 11.79 -12.41 -14.31
CA GLY A 82 12.37 -11.48 -15.27
C GLY A 82 12.04 -11.80 -16.72
N ASP A 83 11.94 -13.07 -17.08
CA ASP A 83 11.79 -13.56 -18.45
C ASP A 83 10.38 -13.30 -19.04
N LEU A 84 9.42 -12.94 -18.19
CA LEU A 84 8.05 -12.66 -18.61
C LEU A 84 7.96 -11.28 -19.27
N THR A 85 7.44 -11.24 -20.50
CA THR A 85 7.00 -10.02 -21.19
C THR A 85 5.55 -9.70 -20.85
N GLY A 86 5.13 -8.43 -20.93
CA GLY A 86 3.72 -8.06 -20.66
C GLY A 86 3.29 -8.19 -19.20
N LYS A 87 4.25 -8.09 -18.27
CA LYS A 87 3.97 -8.13 -16.82
C LYS A 87 3.02 -6.98 -16.44
N PRO A 88 1.95 -7.24 -15.65
CA PRO A 88 1.16 -6.18 -15.05
C PRO A 88 2.04 -5.24 -14.22
N SER A 89 1.79 -3.94 -14.29
CA SER A 89 2.41 -2.99 -13.37
C SER A 89 1.77 -3.19 -11.99
N ILE A 90 2.56 -3.60 -11.01
CA ILE A 90 2.12 -3.65 -9.61
C ILE A 90 2.12 -2.21 -9.09
N PRO A 91 0.98 -1.65 -8.65
CA PRO A 91 0.95 -0.32 -8.06
C PRO A 91 1.87 -0.25 -6.83
N THR A 92 2.64 0.82 -6.71
CA THR A 92 3.42 1.09 -5.51
C THR A 92 2.50 1.51 -4.35
N MET A 93 2.95 1.28 -3.12
CA MET A 93 2.23 1.75 -1.94
C MET A 93 2.01 3.27 -2.03
N PRO A 94 0.77 3.78 -1.84
CA PRO A 94 0.52 5.20 -1.86
C PRO A 94 1.26 5.89 -0.71
N THR A 95 1.73 7.11 -0.98
CA THR A 95 2.27 8.04 0.00
C THR A 95 1.26 9.17 0.25
N ALA A 96 1.51 9.98 1.29
CA ALA A 96 0.67 11.15 1.55
C ALA A 96 0.56 12.10 0.34
N SER A 97 1.59 12.18 -0.52
CA SER A 97 1.58 13.04 -1.71
C SER A 97 0.81 12.45 -2.90
N THR A 98 0.66 11.12 -2.97
CA THR A 98 0.03 10.42 -4.10
C THR A 98 -1.43 10.07 -3.85
N LEU A 99 -2.00 10.45 -2.70
CA LEU A 99 -3.38 10.13 -2.36
C LEU A 99 -4.35 11.03 -3.14
N SER A 100 -5.00 10.45 -4.14
CA SER A 100 -6.05 11.13 -4.91
C SER A 100 -7.28 11.41 -4.05
N GLY A 101 -7.95 12.54 -4.28
CA GLY A 101 -9.12 12.98 -3.50
C GLY A 101 -8.79 13.66 -2.17
N ALA A 102 -7.55 13.56 -1.67
CA ALA A 102 -7.13 14.29 -0.47
C ALA A 102 -6.88 15.78 -0.77
N THR A 103 -7.35 16.67 0.10
CA THR A 103 -7.07 18.11 0.01
C THR A 103 -5.58 18.40 0.21
N THR A 104 -5.12 19.59 -0.18
CA THR A 104 -3.74 20.03 0.08
C THR A 104 -3.39 19.97 1.57
N VAL A 105 -4.31 20.41 2.44
CA VAL A 105 -4.17 20.34 3.90
C VAL A 105 -4.13 18.89 4.38
N GLY A 106 -5.03 18.03 3.90
CA GLY A 106 -5.05 16.61 4.29
C GLY A 106 -3.73 15.90 3.99
N LYS A 107 -3.16 16.14 2.80
CA LYS A 107 -1.83 15.60 2.43
C LYS A 107 -0.72 16.15 3.32
N ALA A 108 -0.74 17.44 3.63
CA ALA A 108 0.26 18.06 4.50
C ALA A 108 0.19 17.55 5.94
N VAL A 109 -1.01 17.30 6.47
CA VAL A 109 -1.21 16.73 7.81
C VAL A 109 -0.76 15.28 7.87
N MET A 110 -1.11 14.46 6.88
CA MET A 110 -0.68 13.06 6.82
C MET A 110 0.83 12.89 6.64
N GLY A 111 1.47 13.83 5.95
CA GLY A 111 2.93 13.86 5.76
C GLY A 111 3.70 14.60 6.85
N ALA A 112 3.03 15.10 7.90
CA ALA A 112 3.67 15.86 8.96
C ALA A 112 4.58 14.96 9.81
N ALA A 113 5.85 15.35 9.97
CA ALA A 113 6.81 14.62 10.79
C ALA A 113 6.53 14.72 12.30
N ASP A 114 5.83 15.78 12.72
CA ASP A 114 5.53 16.07 14.11
C ASP A 114 4.26 16.92 14.26
N THR A 115 3.89 17.20 15.52
CA THR A 115 2.69 17.98 15.84
C THR A 115 2.80 19.46 15.42
N ALA A 116 4.01 20.03 15.35
CA ALA A 116 4.21 21.41 14.94
C ALA A 116 3.99 21.56 13.42
N ALA A 117 4.51 20.63 12.63
CA ALA A 117 4.25 20.54 11.19
C ALA A 117 2.75 20.32 10.91
N ALA A 118 2.08 19.45 11.66
CA ALA A 118 0.64 19.23 11.53
C ALA A 118 -0.18 20.49 11.87
N ARG A 119 0.16 21.20 12.96
CA ARG A 119 -0.49 22.48 13.31
C ARG A 119 -0.29 23.53 12.21
N LYS A 120 0.93 23.67 11.70
CA LYS A 120 1.23 24.58 10.59
C LYS A 120 0.43 24.23 9.32
N ALA A 121 0.25 22.94 9.02
CA ALA A 121 -0.51 22.49 7.87
C ALA A 121 -2.00 22.88 7.94
N ILE A 122 -2.60 22.88 9.13
CA ILE A 122 -4.00 23.33 9.34
C ILE A 122 -4.11 24.83 9.62
N GLY A 123 -3.01 25.59 9.53
CA GLY A 123 -2.99 27.02 9.86
C GLY A 123 -3.16 27.31 11.35
N ALA A 124 -3.08 26.30 12.21
CA ALA A 124 -2.99 26.51 13.64
C ALA A 124 -1.58 27.02 13.95
N GLY A 125 -1.49 28.22 14.53
CA GLY A 125 -0.24 28.71 15.09
C GLY A 125 0.28 27.79 16.21
N THR A 126 1.46 28.08 16.74
CA THR A 126 1.87 27.57 18.05
C THR A 126 1.02 28.30 19.09
N SER A 127 -0.19 27.80 19.37
CA SER A 127 -0.97 28.36 20.47
C SER A 127 -0.22 28.06 21.76
N SER A 128 0.43 29.07 22.32
CA SER A 128 1.01 29.03 23.67
C SER A 128 -0.05 29.33 24.74
N PHE A 129 -1.34 29.21 24.38
CA PHE A 129 -2.43 29.38 25.32
C PHE A 129 -2.42 28.24 26.34
N SER A 130 -1.98 28.56 27.56
CA SER A 130 -1.97 27.67 28.73
C SER A 130 -3.37 27.39 29.29
N GLY A 131 -4.39 28.09 28.77
CA GLY A 131 -5.73 28.15 29.37
C GLY A 131 -5.95 29.38 30.25
N SER A 132 -4.88 30.12 30.59
CA SER A 132 -4.99 31.33 31.41
C SER A 132 -5.45 32.55 30.60
N TYR A 133 -6.35 33.34 31.18
CA TYR A 133 -6.76 34.64 30.62
C TYR A 133 -5.59 35.63 30.45
N THR A 134 -4.49 35.40 31.19
CA THR A 134 -3.27 36.22 31.08
C THR A 134 -2.54 36.06 29.76
N ASP A 135 -2.80 35.01 28.99
CA ASP A 135 -2.09 34.72 27.74
C ASP A 135 -2.65 35.52 26.55
N LEU A 136 -3.75 36.24 26.75
CA LEU A 136 -4.41 37.03 25.71
C LEU A 136 -3.77 38.43 25.61
N THR A 137 -3.14 38.73 24.48
CA THR A 137 -2.49 40.04 24.23
C THR A 137 -3.47 41.22 24.21
N ASN A 138 -4.70 41.00 23.73
CA ASN A 138 -5.72 42.04 23.57
C ASN A 138 -6.92 41.83 24.50
N LYS A 139 -6.64 41.55 25.78
CA LYS A 139 -7.66 41.33 26.81
C LYS A 139 -8.35 42.63 27.24
N PRO A 140 -9.70 42.67 27.29
CA PRO A 140 -10.43 43.76 27.92
C PRO A 140 -9.93 44.05 29.34
N THR A 141 -9.91 45.33 29.73
CA THR A 141 -9.73 45.70 31.14
C THR A 141 -11.05 45.47 31.85
N ILE A 142 -11.06 44.56 32.82
CA ILE A 142 -12.24 44.33 33.67
C ILE A 142 -12.24 45.42 34.74
N PRO A 143 -13.25 46.30 34.81
CA PRO A 143 -13.33 47.30 35.86
C PRO A 143 -13.36 46.64 37.24
N ALA A 144 -12.71 47.27 38.22
CA ALA A 144 -12.85 46.85 39.61
C ALA A 144 -14.33 46.95 40.04
N ALA A 145 -14.73 46.12 41.01
CA ALA A 145 -16.04 46.21 41.62
C ALA A 145 -16.32 47.65 42.08
N ALA A 146 -17.56 48.10 41.91
CA ALA A 146 -17.96 49.43 42.32
C ALA A 146 -17.81 49.56 43.85
N THR A 147 -17.13 50.61 44.28
CA THR A 147 -17.01 51.03 45.68
C THR A 147 -17.40 52.49 45.77
N TRP A 148 -17.78 52.96 46.97
CA TRP A 148 -18.08 54.38 47.15
C TRP A 148 -16.93 55.29 46.70
N ALA A 149 -15.68 54.82 46.76
CA ALA A 149 -14.52 55.58 46.28
C ALA A 149 -14.52 55.81 44.75
N ASN A 150 -14.91 54.80 43.95
CA ASN A 150 -14.69 54.78 42.51
C ASN A 150 -15.93 55.06 41.65
N ILE A 151 -17.09 55.33 42.26
CA ILE A 151 -18.30 55.74 41.52
C ILE A 151 -18.20 57.23 41.15
N SER A 152 -18.33 57.54 39.86
CA SER A 152 -18.45 58.90 39.32
C SER A 152 -19.86 59.46 39.58
N GLY A 153 -19.97 60.76 39.87
CA GLY A 153 -21.26 61.41 40.13
C GLY A 153 -21.88 61.12 41.50
N LYS A 154 -21.15 60.45 42.40
CA LYS A 154 -21.59 60.28 43.79
C LYS A 154 -21.75 61.63 44.51
N PRO A 155 -22.73 61.79 45.42
CA PRO A 155 -22.83 62.97 46.26
C PRO A 155 -21.55 63.19 47.06
N ALA A 156 -21.20 64.46 47.30
CA ALA A 156 -20.16 64.79 48.28
C ALA A 156 -20.56 64.23 49.67
N PRO A 157 -19.60 63.88 50.53
CA PRO A 157 -19.89 63.48 51.89
C PRO A 157 -20.83 64.49 52.56
N ALA A 158 -21.90 64.01 53.20
CA ALA A 158 -22.79 64.88 53.94
C ALA A 158 -22.01 65.59 55.06
N ALA A 159 -22.31 66.86 55.29
CA ALA A 159 -21.74 67.58 56.43
C ALA A 159 -22.11 66.85 57.73
N ALA A 160 -21.16 66.72 58.65
CA ALA A 160 -21.42 66.10 59.95
C ALA A 160 -22.56 66.84 60.67
N ILE A 161 -23.59 66.08 61.05
CA ILE A 161 -24.66 66.55 61.94
C ILE A 161 -24.14 66.29 63.35
N THR A 162 -23.86 67.36 64.08
CA THR A 162 -23.46 67.30 65.48
C THR A 162 -24.62 66.82 66.33
N ASP A 163 -24.36 65.98 67.31
CA ASP A 163 -25.37 65.54 68.26
C ASP A 163 -25.98 66.72 69.01
N LEU A 164 -27.28 66.60 69.33
CA LEU A 164 -27.98 67.59 70.10
C LEU A 164 -27.56 67.50 71.57
N ALA A 165 -27.26 68.64 72.20
CA ALA A 165 -26.92 68.68 73.62
C ALA A 165 -28.09 68.19 74.49
N ALA A 166 -27.76 67.52 75.60
CA ALA A 166 -28.75 67.14 76.60
C ALA A 166 -29.42 68.40 77.19
N GLY A 167 -30.76 68.45 77.17
CA GLY A 167 -31.52 69.61 77.65
C GLY A 167 -31.58 70.79 76.69
N ALA A 168 -31.29 70.60 75.40
CA ALA A 168 -31.44 71.63 74.38
C ALA A 168 -32.84 72.26 74.38
N ASP A 169 -32.89 73.58 74.29
CA ASP A 169 -34.15 74.31 74.18
C ASP A 169 -34.81 74.13 72.79
N ALA A 170 -36.05 74.62 72.66
CA ALA A 170 -36.80 74.50 71.41
C ALA A 170 -36.08 75.16 70.21
N ALA A 171 -35.38 76.27 70.44
CA ALA A 171 -34.66 76.97 69.37
C ALA A 171 -33.47 76.14 68.85
N ALA A 172 -32.70 75.54 69.76
CA ALA A 172 -31.60 74.65 69.44
C ALA A 172 -32.08 73.38 68.72
N ILE A 173 -33.21 72.81 69.13
CA ILE A 173 -33.84 71.66 68.46
C ILE A 173 -34.21 72.02 67.01
N THR A 174 -34.91 73.13 66.80
CA THR A 174 -35.32 73.56 65.45
C THR A 174 -34.11 73.81 64.55
N ALA A 175 -33.05 74.43 65.08
CA ALA A 175 -31.81 74.66 64.33
C ALA A 175 -31.14 73.34 63.89
N ALA A 176 -31.05 72.36 64.79
CA ALA A 176 -30.45 71.05 64.48
C ALA A 176 -31.25 70.28 63.42
N VAL A 177 -32.58 70.26 63.53
CA VAL A 177 -33.48 69.61 62.57
C VAL A 177 -33.36 70.26 61.19
N ASN A 178 -33.35 71.59 61.11
CA ASN A 178 -33.18 72.30 59.84
C ASN A 178 -31.81 72.02 59.20
N LYS A 179 -30.74 71.91 60.01
CA LYS A 179 -29.40 71.53 59.52
C LYS A 179 -29.38 70.10 58.99
N ALA A 180 -30.06 69.16 59.67
CA ALA A 180 -30.19 67.79 59.20
C ALA A 180 -30.95 67.72 57.87
N PHE A 181 -32.09 68.40 57.73
CA PHE A 181 -32.84 68.43 56.47
C PHE A 181 -32.04 69.10 55.35
N ALA A 182 -31.27 70.15 55.63
CA ALA A 182 -30.37 70.74 54.65
C ALA A 182 -29.30 69.74 54.16
N ALA A 183 -28.72 68.95 55.07
CA ALA A 183 -27.78 67.89 54.73
C ALA A 183 -28.42 66.77 53.88
N LEU A 184 -29.64 66.33 54.22
CA LEU A 184 -30.37 65.32 53.44
C LEU A 184 -30.73 65.83 52.02
N ARG A 185 -31.13 67.10 51.88
CA ARG A 185 -31.37 67.75 50.58
C ARG A 185 -30.09 67.85 49.75
N ALA A 186 -28.98 68.21 50.38
CA ALA A 186 -27.67 68.30 49.73
C ALA A 186 -27.19 66.92 49.24
N PHE A 187 -27.48 65.86 50.00
CA PHE A 187 -27.18 64.48 49.62
C PHE A 187 -28.20 63.88 48.64
N GLY A 188 -29.29 64.59 48.33
CA GLY A 188 -30.33 64.14 47.40
C GLY A 188 -31.25 63.05 47.96
N VAL A 189 -31.28 62.86 49.28
CA VAL A 189 -32.19 61.89 49.94
C VAL A 189 -33.64 62.38 49.89
N ILE A 190 -33.82 63.70 49.99
CA ILE A 190 -35.13 64.36 49.93
C ILE A 190 -35.09 65.54 48.94
N ALA A 191 -36.26 65.90 48.42
CA ALA A 191 -36.40 67.02 47.48
C ALA A 191 -35.98 68.36 48.11
N LYS A 192 -35.41 69.23 47.28
CA LYS A 192 -34.98 70.58 47.67
C LYS A 192 -36.18 71.45 48.03
#